data_AF-A0A1V5UXR0-F1
#
_entry.id   AF-A0A1V5UXR0-F1
#
_cell.length_a   1.000
_cell.length_b   1.000
_cell.length_c   1.000
_cell.angle_alpha   90.00
_cell.angle_beta   90.00
_cell.angle_gamma   90.00
#
_symmetry.space_group_name_H-M   'P 1'
#
loop_
_entity.id
_entity.type
_entity.pdbx_description
1 polymer ?
#
loop_
_entity_poly.entity_id
_entity_poly.type
_entity_poly.pdbx_seq_one_letter_code
_entity_poly.pdbx_strand_id
1 'polypeptide(L)'
;MAQGNHRKLLFTVFLATSTFSFTMFPFPMNGGQLFGKDREGPPVSILLRGKAAAGKETSTGTSAATADNGGLAMRPAPFELLALYKERAELYQKTADFILRQVEAAAENPAEAIKAVVARDEAKLAYWRREKNMRPTKGAAETFLQVKEAKKLLQFTEGLYQDGTIPLNHLNRAKAKLLDAEIQLGEALLFVQDRATWDKAAKALDKYPDNVTDELLRALLDAELPGNPR
;
A
#
# COMPACT_ATOMS: atom_id res chain seq x y z
N MET A 1 8.41 -40.73 36.13
CA MET A 1 7.25 -40.02 35.52
C MET A 1 7.32 -38.56 35.93
N ALA A 2 7.43 -37.65 34.96
CA ALA A 2 7.01 -36.23 34.99
C ALA A 2 7.78 -35.44 33.91
N GLN A 3 7.57 -35.77 32.64
CA GLN A 3 8.05 -34.96 31.51
C GLN A 3 6.84 -34.64 30.64
N GLY A 4 6.18 -33.55 30.96
CA GLY A 4 4.98 -33.15 30.24
C GLY A 4 4.26 -32.06 31.00
N ASN A 5 4.77 -30.83 30.95
CA ASN A 5 3.95 -29.61 31.13
C ASN A 5 4.68 -28.30 30.81
N HIS A 6 5.99 -28.29 30.55
CA HIS A 6 6.69 -27.03 30.23
C HIS A 6 6.42 -26.49 28.80
N ARG A 7 6.03 -27.34 27.84
CA ARG A 7 5.71 -26.88 26.47
C ARG A 7 4.38 -26.13 26.33
N LYS A 8 3.44 -26.33 27.26
CA LYS A 8 2.14 -25.63 27.22
C LYS A 8 2.18 -24.25 27.85
N LEU A 9 3.11 -24.01 28.78
CA LEU A 9 3.22 -22.72 29.48
C LEU A 9 3.86 -21.62 28.61
N LEU A 10 4.76 -21.99 27.69
CA LEU A 10 5.37 -21.03 26.76
C LEU A 10 4.39 -20.56 25.67
N PHE A 11 3.38 -21.37 25.33
CA PHE A 11 2.36 -20.99 24.35
C PHE A 11 1.33 -20.00 24.91
N THR A 12 1.14 -19.96 26.23
CA THR A 12 0.13 -19.08 26.84
C THR A 12 0.63 -17.64 26.99
N VAL A 13 1.95 -17.42 27.09
CA VAL A 13 2.53 -16.06 27.13
C VAL A 13 2.61 -15.44 25.72
N PHE A 14 2.67 -16.25 24.67
CA PHE A 14 2.75 -15.78 23.27
C PHE A 14 1.40 -15.25 22.73
N LEU A 15 0.28 -15.52 23.40
CA LEU A 15 -1.06 -15.11 22.95
C LEU A 15 -1.55 -13.79 23.56
N ALA A 16 -0.83 -13.22 24.54
CA ALA A 16 -1.30 -12.06 25.30
C ALA A 16 -0.73 -10.70 24.83
N THR A 17 0.23 -10.66 23.91
CA THR A 17 0.82 -9.40 23.40
C THR A 17 0.32 -8.99 22.00
N SER A 18 -0.60 -9.75 21.39
CA SER A 18 -1.19 -9.46 20.08
C SER A 18 -2.33 -8.44 20.13
N THR A 19 -2.09 -7.28 20.72
CA THR A 19 -3.00 -6.13 20.64
C THR A 19 -2.24 -4.82 20.41
N PHE A 20 -1.40 -4.79 19.37
CA PHE A 20 -1.04 -3.52 18.74
C PHE A 20 -1.73 -3.43 17.37
N SER A 21 -2.97 -2.95 17.43
CA SER A 21 -3.77 -2.56 16.27
C SER A 21 -3.10 -1.39 15.55
N PHE A 22 -2.39 -1.65 14.45
CA PHE A 22 -2.19 -0.65 13.40
C PHE A 22 -3.38 -0.67 12.45
N THR A 23 -4.50 -0.13 12.92
CA THR A 23 -5.54 0.40 12.04
C THR A 23 -5.21 1.87 11.80
N MET A 24 -4.51 2.16 10.71
CA MET A 24 -4.43 3.53 10.19
C MET A 24 -4.83 3.56 8.71
N PHE A 25 -5.96 4.25 8.51
CA PHE A 25 -6.55 4.81 7.28
C PHE A 25 -7.31 3.87 6.32
N PRO A 26 -8.65 3.82 6.43
CA PRO A 26 -9.52 3.68 5.26
C PRO A 26 -9.62 5.04 4.56
N PHE A 27 -9.02 5.20 3.39
CA PHE A 27 -9.45 6.24 2.46
C PHE A 27 -10.76 5.77 1.80
N PRO A 28 -11.83 6.58 1.81
CA PRO A 28 -13.08 6.22 1.15
C PRO A 28 -12.90 6.37 -0.36
N MET A 29 -12.67 5.25 -1.06
CA MET A 29 -12.98 5.19 -2.50
C MET A 29 -14.49 5.04 -2.63
N ASN A 30 -15.16 6.17 -2.79
CA ASN A 30 -16.51 6.25 -3.31
C ASN A 30 -16.52 5.68 -4.74
N GLY A 31 -17.35 4.67 -4.99
CA GLY A 31 -17.71 4.27 -6.35
C GLY A 31 -18.12 2.81 -6.45
N GLY A 32 -19.42 2.53 -6.39
CA GLY A 32 -19.97 1.22 -6.78
C GLY A 32 -21.13 0.72 -5.92
N GLN A 33 -22.16 1.54 -5.70
CA GLN A 33 -23.40 1.08 -5.07
C GLN A 33 -24.31 0.49 -6.16
N LEU A 34 -24.35 -0.83 -6.29
CA LEU A 34 -25.35 -1.57 -7.05
C LEU A 34 -26.20 -2.40 -6.07
N PHE A 35 -27.51 -2.10 -6.10
CA PHE A 35 -28.66 -2.83 -5.54
C PHE A 35 -28.96 -2.77 -4.03
N GLY A 36 -29.78 -1.76 -3.72
CA GLY A 36 -31.05 -1.80 -2.97
C GLY A 36 -31.38 -2.97 -2.04
N LYS A 37 -31.67 -2.61 -0.78
CA LYS A 37 -32.92 -3.02 -0.11
C LYS A 37 -33.22 -2.13 1.11
N ASP A 38 -34.34 -1.43 0.99
CA ASP A 38 -35.22 -0.84 2.00
C ASP A 38 -34.80 -0.94 3.48
N ARG A 39 -34.60 0.22 4.12
CA ARG A 39 -35.21 0.51 5.43
C ARG A 39 -35.27 2.01 5.69
N GLU A 40 -36.48 2.41 6.08
CA GLU A 40 -37.00 3.75 6.28
C GLU A 40 -36.25 4.53 7.38
N GLY A 41 -35.99 5.82 7.09
CA GLY A 41 -35.52 6.83 8.03
C GLY A 41 -35.59 8.20 7.35
N PRO A 42 -36.13 9.25 8.00
CA PRO A 42 -36.90 10.29 7.32
C PRO A 42 -36.03 11.33 6.56
N PRO A 43 -36.61 11.96 5.52
CA PRO A 43 -35.89 12.88 4.64
C PRO A 43 -35.66 14.23 5.33
N VAL A 44 -34.42 14.70 5.39
CA VAL A 44 -34.15 16.12 5.63
C VAL A 44 -34.41 16.84 4.31
N SER A 45 -35.61 17.41 4.22
CA SER A 45 -36.09 18.24 3.14
C SER A 45 -35.27 19.52 3.00
N ILE A 46 -34.90 19.80 1.76
CA ILE A 46 -34.35 21.04 1.24
C ILE A 46 -35.27 22.20 1.65
N LEU A 47 -34.76 23.16 2.42
CA LEU A 47 -35.48 24.39 2.74
C LEU A 47 -35.06 25.50 1.76
N LEU A 48 -35.83 25.65 0.68
CA LEU A 48 -35.95 26.91 -0.05
C LEU A 48 -36.82 27.89 0.76
N ARG A 49 -36.23 29.03 1.18
CA ARG A 49 -36.89 30.32 1.48
C ARG A 49 -35.75 31.33 1.71
N GLY A 50 -35.54 32.41 0.95
CA GLY A 50 -36.41 33.19 0.09
C GLY A 50 -36.40 34.63 0.62
N LYS A 51 -35.67 35.55 -0.04
CA LYS A 51 -36.02 36.98 -0.02
C LYS A 51 -35.49 37.68 -1.26
N ALA A 52 -36.42 37.95 -2.17
CA ALA A 52 -36.23 38.82 -3.32
C ALA A 52 -36.38 40.29 -2.89
N ALA A 53 -35.51 41.16 -3.41
CA ALA A 53 -35.86 42.52 -3.79
C ALA A 53 -34.77 43.13 -4.71
N ALA A 54 -35.19 43.44 -5.94
CA ALA A 54 -34.74 44.53 -6.81
C ALA A 54 -33.28 44.56 -7.35
N GLY A 55 -33.09 43.91 -8.50
CA GLY A 55 -32.78 44.58 -9.78
C GLY A 55 -31.47 45.36 -9.95
N LYS A 56 -30.55 44.80 -10.76
CA LYS A 56 -30.05 45.47 -11.98
C LYS A 56 -29.43 44.44 -12.92
N GLU A 57 -29.89 44.49 -14.17
CA GLU A 57 -29.45 43.66 -15.28
C GLU A 57 -28.02 43.99 -15.69
N THR A 58 -27.21 42.96 -15.93
CA THR A 58 -26.33 42.91 -17.11
C THR A 58 -26.25 41.46 -17.58
N SER A 59 -26.94 41.20 -18.68
CA SER A 59 -26.79 40.02 -19.50
C SER A 59 -25.38 39.98 -20.10
N THR A 60 -24.68 38.87 -19.90
CA THR A 60 -23.74 38.34 -20.89
C THR A 60 -23.72 36.83 -20.69
N GLY A 61 -24.59 36.17 -21.43
CA GLY A 61 -24.45 34.73 -21.65
C GLY A 61 -23.25 34.52 -22.56
N THR A 62 -22.35 33.62 -22.20
CA THR A 62 -21.77 32.67 -23.15
C THR A 62 -21.36 31.42 -22.39
N SER A 63 -21.95 30.32 -22.81
CA SER A 63 -21.59 28.94 -22.54
C SER A 63 -20.17 28.60 -23.01
N ALA A 64 -19.36 28.03 -22.12
CA ALA A 64 -18.34 27.01 -22.40
C ALA A 64 -17.75 26.66 -21.02
N ALA A 65 -17.95 25.50 -20.40
CA ALA A 65 -17.64 24.18 -20.92
C ALA A 65 -16.28 24.14 -21.63
N THR A 66 -15.26 24.78 -21.05
CA THR A 66 -13.87 24.37 -21.26
C THR A 66 -13.52 23.45 -20.09
N ALA A 67 -13.87 22.18 -20.23
CA ALA A 67 -13.13 21.11 -19.57
C ALA A 67 -11.73 21.16 -20.19
N ASP A 68 -10.89 22.02 -19.64
CA ASP A 68 -9.46 22.02 -19.90
C ASP A 68 -8.97 20.65 -19.44
N ASN A 69 -8.66 19.79 -20.41
CA ASN A 69 -7.84 18.60 -20.23
C ASN A 69 -6.39 19.03 -19.94
N GLY A 70 -6.22 19.94 -18.98
CA GLY A 70 -4.95 20.31 -18.42
C GLY A 70 -4.48 19.12 -17.60
N GLY A 71 -3.49 18.40 -18.10
CA GLY A 71 -2.73 17.47 -17.27
C GLY A 71 -2.37 18.19 -16.00
N LEU A 72 -3.00 17.80 -14.88
CA LEU A 72 -2.80 18.42 -13.57
C LEU A 72 -1.30 18.39 -13.29
N ALA A 73 -0.63 19.52 -13.56
CA ALA A 73 0.77 19.71 -13.27
C ALA A 73 0.90 19.46 -11.77
N MET A 74 1.55 18.36 -11.41
CA MET A 74 1.62 17.99 -10.01
C MET A 74 2.42 19.03 -9.26
N ARG A 75 1.76 19.65 -8.28
CA ARG A 75 2.41 20.65 -7.45
C ARG A 75 3.51 19.97 -6.64
N PRO A 76 4.73 20.53 -6.65
CA PRO A 76 5.81 20.00 -5.85
C PRO A 76 5.43 20.00 -4.38
N ALA A 77 5.96 19.02 -3.65
CA ALA A 77 5.74 18.92 -2.22
C ALA A 77 6.39 20.09 -1.50
N PRO A 78 5.72 20.72 -0.52
CA PRO A 78 6.39 21.66 0.36
C PRO A 78 7.50 20.93 1.14
N PHE A 79 8.56 21.66 1.47
CA PHE A 79 9.73 21.11 2.16
C PHE A 79 9.37 20.34 3.45
N GLU A 80 8.45 20.88 4.25
CA GLU A 80 7.97 20.26 5.49
C GLU A 80 7.32 18.89 5.23
N LEU A 81 6.56 18.75 4.15
CA LEU A 81 5.95 17.47 3.80
C LEU A 81 7.00 16.46 3.34
N LEU A 82 7.99 16.87 2.53
CA LEU A 82 9.10 15.98 2.15
C LEU A 82 9.89 15.52 3.37
N ALA A 83 10.10 16.39 4.35
CA ALA A 83 10.75 16.04 5.61
C ALA A 83 9.97 14.95 6.36
N LEU A 84 8.63 15.03 6.44
CA LEU A 84 7.79 14.00 7.06
C LEU A 84 7.88 12.65 6.32
N TYR A 85 7.90 12.65 4.99
CA TYR A 85 8.09 11.40 4.21
C TYR A 85 9.46 10.78 4.47
N LYS A 86 10.50 11.61 4.55
CA LYS A 86 11.85 11.16 4.87
C LYS A 86 11.94 10.58 6.28
N GLU A 87 11.43 11.29 7.28
CA GLU A 87 11.38 10.82 8.66
C GLU A 87 10.62 9.49 8.77
N ARG A 88 9.48 9.37 8.08
CA ARG A 88 8.73 8.11 7.99
C ARG A 88 9.60 6.98 7.43
N ALA A 89 10.29 7.18 6.31
CA ALA A 89 11.16 6.16 5.73
C ALA A 89 12.28 5.74 6.69
N GLU A 90 12.88 6.70 7.42
CA GLU A 90 13.89 6.44 8.44
C GLU A 90 13.35 5.64 9.64
N LEU A 91 12.12 5.92 10.09
CA LEU A 91 11.48 5.17 11.17
C LEU A 91 11.19 3.71 10.78
N TYR A 92 10.71 3.48 9.55
CA TYR A 92 10.53 2.12 9.05
C TYR A 92 11.86 1.38 8.84
N GLN A 93 12.93 2.08 8.42
CA GLN A 93 14.27 1.51 8.36
C GLN A 93 14.73 1.01 9.73
N LYS A 94 14.64 1.86 10.77
CA LYS A 94 15.01 1.46 12.14
C LYS A 94 14.19 0.28 12.65
N THR A 95 12.88 0.29 12.37
CA THR A 95 11.97 -0.81 12.75
C THR A 95 12.35 -2.12 12.06
N ALA A 96 12.62 -2.09 10.75
CA ALA A 96 13.02 -3.27 9.99
C ALA A 96 14.38 -3.83 10.49
N ASP A 97 15.36 -2.96 10.73
CA ASP A 97 16.67 -3.36 11.23
C ASP A 97 16.58 -3.99 12.63
N PHE A 98 15.68 -3.50 13.47
CA PHE A 98 15.40 -4.08 14.78
C PHE A 98 14.78 -5.49 14.66
N ILE A 99 13.71 -5.63 13.87
CA ILE A 99 13.01 -6.92 13.69
C ILE A 99 13.94 -7.95 13.05
N LEU A 100 14.74 -7.57 12.06
CA LEU A 100 15.70 -8.48 11.42
C LEU A 100 16.70 -9.04 12.43
N ARG A 101 17.24 -8.21 13.33
CA ARG A 101 18.13 -8.66 14.42
C ARG A 101 17.42 -9.60 15.40
N GLN A 102 16.14 -9.37 15.70
CA GLN A 102 15.36 -10.26 16.56
C GLN A 102 15.09 -11.62 15.90
N VAL A 103 14.82 -11.65 14.60
CA VAL A 103 14.68 -12.90 13.83
C VAL A 103 15.99 -13.66 13.76
N GLU A 104 17.13 -12.98 13.56
CA GLU A 104 18.47 -13.60 13.62
C GLU A 104 18.75 -14.20 15.01
N ALA A 105 18.30 -13.53 16.07
CA ALA A 105 18.34 -14.05 17.43
C ALA A 105 17.27 -15.11 17.75
N ALA A 106 16.47 -15.52 16.76
CA ALA A 106 15.33 -16.44 16.86
C ALA A 106 14.25 -16.01 17.87
N ALA A 107 14.16 -14.71 18.17
CA ALA A 107 13.20 -14.12 19.11
C ALA A 107 11.86 -13.74 18.45
N GLU A 108 11.82 -13.61 17.13
CA GLU A 108 10.68 -13.09 16.39
C GLU A 108 10.34 -13.93 15.14
N ASN A 109 9.14 -13.76 14.59
CA ASN A 109 8.64 -14.58 13.48
C ASN A 109 9.24 -14.14 12.13
N PRO A 110 9.78 -15.04 11.30
CA PRO A 110 10.24 -14.71 9.95
C PRO A 110 9.22 -13.98 9.07
N ALA A 111 7.91 -14.23 9.28
CA ALA A 111 6.85 -13.52 8.58
C ALA A 111 6.79 -12.02 8.93
N GLU A 112 7.18 -11.64 10.15
CA GLU A 112 7.22 -10.24 10.59
C GLU A 112 8.41 -9.50 9.97
N ALA A 113 9.56 -10.18 9.83
CA ALA A 113 10.70 -9.63 9.08
C ALA A 113 10.33 -9.31 7.62
N ILE A 114 9.62 -10.20 6.93
CA ILE A 114 9.17 -9.95 5.55
C ILE A 114 8.32 -8.68 5.46
N LYS A 115 7.34 -8.54 6.35
CA LYS A 115 6.46 -7.36 6.39
C LYS A 115 7.21 -6.08 6.72
N ALA A 116 8.16 -6.16 7.65
CA ALA A 116 8.94 -5.01 8.08
C ALA A 116 9.84 -4.49 6.95
N VAL A 117 10.49 -5.39 6.20
CA VAL A 117 11.31 -5.03 5.04
C VAL A 117 10.46 -4.39 3.94
N VAL A 118 9.29 -4.96 3.65
CA VAL A 118 8.37 -4.40 2.65
C VAL A 118 7.87 -3.02 3.08
N ALA A 119 7.45 -2.84 4.33
CA ALA A 119 6.98 -1.55 4.82
C ALA A 119 8.06 -0.46 4.76
N ARG A 120 9.33 -0.83 5.05
CA ARG A 120 10.49 0.04 4.86
C ARG A 120 10.68 0.46 3.41
N ASP A 121 10.67 -0.50 2.49
CA ASP A 121 10.95 -0.24 1.09
C ASP A 121 9.78 0.52 0.41
N GLU A 122 8.53 0.23 0.79
CA GLU A 122 7.37 1.04 0.40
C GLU A 122 7.46 2.48 0.92
N ALA A 123 7.89 2.69 2.17
CA ALA A 123 8.05 4.03 2.72
C ALA A 123 9.15 4.83 1.99
N LYS A 124 10.26 4.17 1.62
CA LYS A 124 11.31 4.76 0.78
C LYS A 124 10.80 5.14 -0.61
N LEU A 125 10.09 4.23 -1.28
CA LEU A 125 9.49 4.49 -2.59
C LEU A 125 8.51 5.65 -2.52
N ALA A 126 7.65 5.72 -1.50
CA ALA A 126 6.72 6.82 -1.32
C ALA A 126 7.43 8.17 -1.12
N TYR A 127 8.53 8.20 -0.37
CA TYR A 127 9.39 9.38 -0.23
C TYR A 127 9.99 9.81 -1.58
N TRP A 128 10.66 8.91 -2.31
CA TRP A 128 11.28 9.24 -3.60
C TRP A 128 10.26 9.60 -4.67
N ARG A 129 9.08 8.97 -4.66
CA ARG A 129 7.96 9.33 -5.54
C ARG A 129 7.55 10.78 -5.30
N ARG A 130 7.44 11.19 -4.04
CA ARG A 130 7.09 12.57 -3.70
C ARG A 130 8.22 13.56 -4.02
N GLU A 131 9.47 13.16 -3.82
CA GLU A 131 10.67 13.92 -4.21
C GLU A 131 10.70 14.19 -5.72
N LYS A 132 10.30 13.21 -6.53
CA LYS A 132 10.17 13.32 -7.99
C LYS A 132 8.85 13.97 -8.46
N ASN A 133 8.08 14.55 -7.56
CA ASN A 133 6.78 15.18 -7.83
C ASN A 133 5.78 14.26 -8.55
N MET A 134 5.86 12.96 -8.29
CA MET A 134 4.92 11.97 -8.78
C MET A 134 3.68 11.89 -7.86
N ARG A 135 2.64 11.17 -8.33
CA ARG A 135 1.35 11.08 -7.62
C ARG A 135 1.57 10.41 -6.27
N PRO A 136 0.94 10.87 -5.18
CA PRO A 136 1.13 10.28 -3.85
C PRO A 136 0.48 8.90 -3.70
N THR A 137 -0.22 8.40 -4.72
CA THR A 137 -0.80 7.06 -4.78
C THR A 137 0.29 6.01 -5.02
N LYS A 138 0.09 4.80 -4.50
CA LYS A 138 0.95 3.65 -4.79
C LYS A 138 1.03 3.45 -6.31
N GLY A 139 2.24 3.30 -6.84
CA GLY A 139 2.47 2.98 -8.24
C GLY A 139 2.85 1.52 -8.41
N ALA A 140 3.43 1.21 -9.57
CA ALA A 140 3.80 -0.16 -9.93
C ALA A 140 4.89 -0.72 -9.01
N ALA A 141 5.87 0.10 -8.60
CA ALA A 141 6.96 -0.31 -7.72
C ALA A 141 6.43 -0.80 -6.37
N GLU A 142 5.53 -0.05 -5.72
CA GLU A 142 4.95 -0.44 -4.44
C GLU A 142 4.04 -1.68 -4.56
N THR A 143 3.24 -1.79 -5.62
CA THR A 143 2.41 -3.00 -5.85
C THR A 143 3.26 -4.22 -6.17
N PHE A 144 4.41 -4.05 -6.85
CA PHE A 144 5.37 -5.13 -7.08
C PHE A 144 5.94 -5.66 -5.76
N LEU A 145 6.29 -4.78 -4.82
CA LEU A 145 6.75 -5.21 -3.50
C LEU A 145 5.69 -6.00 -2.74
N GLN A 146 4.41 -5.61 -2.86
CA GLN A 146 3.29 -6.36 -2.26
C GLN A 146 3.11 -7.75 -2.86
N VAL A 147 3.27 -7.91 -4.19
CA VAL A 147 3.26 -9.24 -4.82
C VAL A 147 4.38 -10.11 -4.26
N LYS A 148 5.60 -9.55 -4.13
CA LYS A 148 6.74 -10.27 -3.57
C LYS A 148 6.51 -10.64 -2.10
N GLU A 149 5.96 -9.73 -1.29
CA GLU A 149 5.53 -10.00 0.08
C GLU A 149 4.54 -11.17 0.13
N ALA A 150 3.43 -11.05 -0.61
CA ALA A 150 2.36 -12.03 -0.62
C ALA A 150 2.86 -13.41 -1.07
N LYS A 151 3.77 -13.47 -2.04
CA LYS A 151 4.38 -14.72 -2.52
C LYS A 151 5.24 -15.38 -1.44
N LYS A 152 6.09 -14.62 -0.74
CA LYS A 152 6.93 -15.14 0.35
C LYS A 152 6.08 -15.56 1.56
N LEU A 153 5.06 -14.78 1.91
CA LEU A 153 4.11 -15.14 2.97
C LEU A 153 3.28 -16.38 2.62
N LEU A 154 2.91 -16.56 1.35
CA LEU A 154 2.24 -17.77 0.88
C LEU A 154 3.14 -18.99 1.05
N GLN A 155 4.41 -18.93 0.62
CA GLN A 155 5.38 -20.03 0.82
C GLN A 155 5.51 -20.42 2.29
N PHE A 156 5.60 -19.43 3.18
CA PHE A 156 5.62 -19.67 4.62
C PHE A 156 4.33 -20.34 5.11
N THR A 157 3.17 -19.85 4.65
CA THR A 157 1.85 -20.39 4.99
C THR A 157 1.67 -21.82 4.46
N GLU A 158 2.20 -22.14 3.28
CA GLU A 158 2.19 -23.48 2.70
C GLU A 158 2.98 -24.47 3.57
N GLY A 159 4.16 -24.09 4.04
CA GLY A 159 4.94 -24.90 4.98
C GLY A 159 4.16 -25.18 6.27
N LEU A 160 3.60 -24.15 6.89
CA LEU A 160 2.79 -24.31 8.11
C LEU A 160 1.55 -25.20 7.91
N TYR A 161 0.93 -25.14 6.73
CA TYR A 161 -0.20 -26.00 6.40
C TYR A 161 0.23 -27.46 6.20
N GLN A 162 1.34 -27.69 5.49
CA GLN A 162 1.92 -29.02 5.30
C GLN A 162 2.31 -29.67 6.64
N ASP A 163 2.80 -28.87 7.58
CA ASP A 163 3.13 -29.28 8.94
C ASP A 163 1.89 -29.47 9.84
N GLY A 164 0.68 -29.19 9.34
CA GLY A 164 -0.56 -29.29 10.11
C GLY A 164 -0.73 -28.21 11.18
N THR A 165 0.11 -27.17 11.17
CA THR A 165 0.11 -26.09 12.17
C THR A 165 -1.04 -25.12 11.97
N ILE A 166 -1.51 -24.96 10.73
CA ILE A 166 -2.63 -24.07 10.39
C ILE A 166 -3.68 -24.79 9.52
N PRO A 167 -4.96 -24.38 9.59
CA PRO A 167 -6.01 -24.95 8.74
C PRO A 167 -5.99 -24.41 7.30
N LEU A 168 -6.63 -25.15 6.38
CA LEU A 168 -6.71 -24.86 4.94
C LEU A 168 -7.26 -23.45 4.63
N ASN A 169 -8.15 -22.92 5.47
CA ASN A 169 -8.70 -21.57 5.30
C ASN A 169 -7.62 -20.47 5.34
N HIS A 170 -6.57 -20.62 6.16
CA HIS A 170 -5.45 -19.67 6.20
C HIS A 170 -4.63 -19.73 4.91
N LEU A 171 -4.40 -20.92 4.37
CA LEU A 171 -3.75 -21.11 3.09
C LEU A 171 -4.56 -20.45 1.95
N ASN A 172 -5.87 -20.69 1.91
CA ASN A 172 -6.75 -20.08 0.91
C ASN A 172 -6.74 -18.55 1.02
N ARG A 173 -6.70 -17.99 2.23
CA ARG A 173 -6.60 -16.54 2.43
C ARG A 173 -5.26 -15.98 1.94
N ALA A 174 -4.15 -16.70 2.14
CA ALA A 174 -2.85 -16.29 1.62
C ALA A 174 -2.82 -16.32 0.08
N LYS A 175 -3.43 -17.34 -0.54
CA LYS A 175 -3.60 -17.42 -2.00
C LYS A 175 -4.45 -16.27 -2.55
N ALA A 176 -5.58 -15.98 -1.91
CA ALA A 176 -6.43 -14.86 -2.30
C ALA A 176 -5.68 -13.52 -2.24
N LYS A 177 -4.90 -13.28 -1.17
CA LYS A 177 -4.06 -12.07 -1.07
C LYS A 177 -3.01 -11.96 -2.17
N LEU A 178 -2.39 -13.07 -2.59
CA LEU A 178 -1.47 -13.07 -3.71
C LEU A 178 -2.18 -12.68 -5.01
N LEU A 179 -3.35 -13.27 -5.27
CA LEU A 179 -4.15 -12.93 -6.45
C LEU A 179 -4.54 -11.44 -6.46
N ASP A 180 -5.02 -10.91 -5.33
CA ASP A 180 -5.39 -9.49 -5.21
C ASP A 180 -4.17 -8.58 -5.49
N ALA A 181 -2.99 -8.94 -4.98
CA ALA A 181 -1.76 -8.19 -5.23
C ALA A 181 -1.33 -8.27 -6.69
N GLU A 182 -1.45 -9.43 -7.34
CA GLU A 182 -1.14 -9.61 -8.76
C GLU A 182 -2.08 -8.82 -9.67
N ILE A 183 -3.37 -8.74 -9.32
CA ILE A 183 -4.35 -7.89 -10.01
C ILE A 183 -3.95 -6.42 -9.90
N GLN A 184 -3.66 -5.95 -8.68
CA GLN A 184 -3.24 -4.56 -8.45
C GLN A 184 -1.94 -4.21 -9.17
N LEU A 185 -0.99 -5.16 -9.23
CA LEU A 185 0.21 -5.00 -10.03
C LEU A 185 -0.13 -4.91 -11.51
N GLY A 186 -0.97 -5.81 -12.04
CA GLY A 186 -1.43 -5.78 -13.42
C GLY A 186 -2.04 -4.44 -13.82
N GLU A 187 -2.89 -3.86 -12.97
CA GLU A 187 -3.47 -2.52 -13.16
C GLU A 187 -2.40 -1.41 -13.12
N ALA A 188 -1.49 -1.46 -12.13
CA ALA A 188 -0.45 -0.45 -11.99
C ALA A 188 0.55 -0.47 -13.16
N LEU A 189 0.82 -1.66 -13.73
CA LEU A 189 1.72 -1.84 -14.86
C LEU A 189 1.22 -1.18 -16.15
N LEU A 190 -0.09 -0.89 -16.26
CA LEU A 190 -0.65 -0.13 -17.40
C LEU A 190 -0.15 1.31 -17.47
N PHE A 191 0.37 1.84 -16.35
CA PHE A 191 0.86 3.21 -16.23
C PHE A 191 2.38 3.31 -16.29
N VAL A 192 3.09 2.18 -16.34
CA VAL A 192 4.55 2.13 -16.51
C VAL A 192 4.92 2.62 -17.91
N GLN A 193 5.86 3.57 -17.97
CA GLN A 193 6.22 4.23 -19.22
C GLN A 193 7.34 3.49 -19.96
N ASP A 194 8.33 2.98 -19.24
CA ASP A 194 9.43 2.20 -19.80
C ASP A 194 9.34 0.73 -19.36
N ARG A 195 8.70 -0.09 -20.19
CA ARG A 195 8.52 -1.51 -19.90
C ARG A 195 9.83 -2.29 -19.89
N ALA A 196 10.79 -1.93 -20.73
CA ALA A 196 12.07 -2.64 -20.82
C ALA A 196 12.92 -2.40 -19.56
N THR A 197 12.98 -1.15 -19.10
CA THR A 197 13.65 -0.80 -17.84
C THR A 197 12.94 -1.44 -16.66
N TRP A 198 11.60 -1.44 -16.64
CA TRP A 198 10.81 -2.12 -15.63
C TRP A 198 11.14 -3.62 -15.55
N ASP A 199 11.07 -4.36 -16.66
CA ASP A 199 11.29 -5.80 -16.66
C ASP A 199 12.73 -6.16 -16.22
N LYS A 200 13.73 -5.32 -16.58
CA LYS A 200 15.10 -5.47 -16.12
C LYS A 200 15.22 -5.27 -14.60
N ALA A 201 14.62 -4.21 -14.06
CA ALA A 201 14.64 -3.91 -12.63
C ALA A 201 13.87 -4.96 -11.81
N ALA A 202 12.68 -5.36 -12.27
CA ALA A 202 11.87 -6.39 -11.63
C ALA A 202 12.59 -7.75 -11.60
N LYS A 203 13.30 -8.11 -12.68
CA LYS A 203 14.12 -9.33 -12.74
C LYS A 203 15.30 -9.28 -11.78
N ALA A 204 15.93 -8.11 -11.62
CA ALA A 204 17.02 -7.95 -10.65
C ALA A 204 16.54 -8.13 -9.20
N LEU A 205 15.24 -7.94 -8.93
CA LEU A 205 14.60 -8.14 -7.63
C LEU A 205 13.91 -9.50 -7.50
N ASP A 206 14.36 -10.53 -8.23
CA ASP A 206 13.68 -11.83 -8.18
C ASP A 206 13.75 -12.48 -6.80
N LYS A 207 14.88 -12.30 -6.10
CA LYS A 207 15.14 -12.81 -4.74
C LYS A 207 14.66 -11.89 -3.62
N TYR A 208 13.87 -10.87 -3.92
CA TYR A 208 13.33 -9.97 -2.91
C TYR A 208 12.59 -10.75 -1.79
N PRO A 209 12.74 -10.39 -0.50
CA PRO A 209 13.46 -9.20 0.03
C PRO A 209 14.97 -9.37 0.21
N ASP A 210 15.54 -10.51 -0.14
CA ASP A 210 16.88 -10.93 0.30
C ASP A 210 18.03 -10.19 -0.42
N ASN A 211 17.75 -9.52 -1.55
CA ASN A 211 18.75 -8.88 -2.41
C ASN A 211 18.44 -7.41 -2.74
N VAL A 212 17.56 -6.77 -1.98
CA VAL A 212 17.12 -5.40 -2.26
C VAL A 212 18.23 -4.39 -1.98
N THR A 213 18.39 -3.43 -2.90
CA THR A 213 19.24 -2.24 -2.70
C THR A 213 18.48 -0.99 -3.11
N ASP A 214 18.93 0.18 -2.64
CA ASP A 214 18.32 1.46 -3.00
C ASP A 214 18.39 1.71 -4.52
N GLU A 215 19.46 1.27 -5.21
CA GLU A 215 19.55 1.39 -6.67
C GLU A 215 18.48 0.57 -7.38
N LEU A 216 18.22 -0.65 -6.92
CA LEU A 216 17.21 -1.53 -7.53
C LEU A 216 15.79 -0.98 -7.34
N LEU A 217 15.49 -0.44 -6.15
CA LEU A 217 14.20 0.20 -5.88
C LEU A 217 14.03 1.48 -6.69
N ARG A 218 15.09 2.29 -6.83
CA ARG A 218 15.07 3.48 -7.69
C ARG A 218 14.84 3.13 -9.16
N ALA A 219 15.46 2.06 -9.65
CA ALA A 219 15.28 1.61 -11.03
C ALA A 219 13.82 1.23 -11.34
N LEU A 220 13.10 0.61 -10.38
CA LEU A 220 11.66 0.37 -10.53
C LEU A 220 10.87 1.68 -10.64
N LEU A 221 11.16 2.64 -9.74
CA LEU A 221 10.47 3.93 -9.72
C LEU A 221 10.79 4.77 -10.98
N ASP A 222 12.01 4.72 -11.49
CA ASP A 222 12.43 5.44 -12.69
C ASP A 222 11.68 4.96 -13.94
N ALA A 223 11.35 3.67 -14.02
CA ALA A 223 10.55 3.13 -15.13
C ALA A 223 9.11 3.65 -15.18
N GLU A 224 8.61 4.19 -14.06
CA GLU A 224 7.29 4.83 -13.97
C GLU A 224 7.29 6.31 -14.31
N LEU A 225 8.46 6.96 -14.39
CA LEU A 225 8.52 8.39 -14.64
C LEU A 225 7.98 8.71 -16.03
N PRO A 226 7.15 9.77 -16.17
CA PRO A 226 6.82 10.29 -17.49
C PRO A 226 8.14 10.66 -18.17
N GLY A 227 8.43 10.00 -19.29
CA GLY A 227 9.61 10.31 -20.07
C GLY A 227 9.64 11.81 -20.34
N ASN A 228 10.75 12.47 -20.01
CA ASN A 228 10.97 13.84 -20.46
C ASN A 228 10.79 13.81 -21.98
N PRO A 229 9.92 14.63 -22.60
CA PRO A 229 9.83 14.68 -24.05
C PRO A 229 11.25 14.98 -24.56
N ARG A 230 11.79 14.04 -25.34
CA ARG A 230 13.03 14.26 -26.09
C ARG A 230 12.80 15.30 -27.16
#